data_AF-A6GEG4-F1
#
_entry.id   AF-A6GEG4-F1
#
_cell.length_a   1.000
_cell.length_b   1.000
_cell.length_c   1.000
_cell.angle_alpha   90.00
_cell.angle_beta   90.00
_cell.angle_gamma   90.00
#
_symmetry.space_group_name_H-M   'P 1'
#
loop_
_entity.id
_entity.type
_entity.pdbx_description
1 polymer ?
#
loop_
_entity_poly.entity_id
_entity_poly.type
_entity_poly.pdbx_seq_one_letter_code
_entity_poly.pdbx_strand_id
1 'polypeptide(L)'
;MAFLDAEGRVVDCDARFAELLRALVPGAPSADALTGRPLAELLHRPEFSPIHRHLSSPPRSAESEAFLLAGRGFAVRLVAWDHPRPERAVVLERLHAADLEDDADELRDQLAMRDELLAAQQLLITALVAPIIPVFDGLVAVPFVGALEDESLERIIERLSDTVSLGSARTVVLDLTGVTQTDDSAGDGLSRLHRTLSMLGAELVLTGVGAELAEILCDAELPALTIRKSLEAALRAHLQRASKIQPPGPSAVISKPTSRAPPASAAARKDDA
;
A
#
# COMPACT_ATOMS: atom_id res chain seq x y z
N MET A 1 28.26 28.68 32.70
CA MET A 1 29.48 27.89 32.43
C MET A 1 30.36 27.80 33.67
N ALA A 2 31.00 26.66 33.89
CA ALA A 2 32.07 26.48 34.85
C ALA A 2 33.31 25.91 34.16
N PHE A 3 34.47 26.29 34.67
CA PHE A 3 35.76 25.86 34.19
C PHE A 3 36.38 24.90 35.19
N LEU A 4 36.95 23.80 34.70
CA LEU A 4 37.55 22.77 35.54
C LEU A 4 39.04 22.60 35.28
N ASP A 5 39.78 22.20 36.32
CA ASP A 5 41.15 21.71 36.21
C ASP A 5 41.20 20.22 35.77
N ALA A 6 42.42 19.68 35.67
CA ALA A 6 42.66 18.29 35.24
C ALA A 6 41.96 17.27 36.16
N GLU A 7 41.86 17.61 37.45
CA GLU A 7 41.24 16.84 38.52
C GLU A 7 39.72 17.04 38.61
N GLY A 8 39.13 17.89 37.77
CA GLY A 8 37.68 18.15 37.73
C GLY A 8 37.18 19.10 38.83
N ARG A 9 38.07 19.92 39.40
CA ARG A 9 37.71 20.98 40.37
C ARG A 9 37.36 22.27 39.67
N VAL A 10 36.39 22.98 40.21
CA VAL A 10 35.95 24.28 39.69
C VAL A 10 37.07 25.30 39.88
N VAL A 11 37.62 25.80 38.78
CA VAL A 11 38.59 26.90 38.75
C VAL A 11 37.86 28.23 38.77
N ASP A 12 36.78 28.33 38.00
CA ASP A 12 35.93 29.52 37.89
C ASP A 12 34.53 29.13 37.40
N CYS A 13 33.52 29.93 37.70
CA CYS A 13 32.17 29.73 37.17
C CYS A 13 31.37 31.04 37.10
N ASP A 14 30.49 31.13 36.10
CA ASP A 14 29.57 32.27 36.00
C ASP A 14 28.35 32.11 36.93
N ALA A 15 27.68 33.24 37.20
CA ALA A 15 26.50 33.28 38.06
C ALA A 15 25.36 32.37 37.56
N ARG A 16 25.22 32.23 36.23
CA ARG A 16 24.20 31.39 35.59
C ARG A 16 24.42 29.91 35.88
N PHE A 17 25.68 29.45 35.89
CA PHE A 17 26.04 28.09 36.28
C PHE A 17 25.70 27.84 37.74
N ALA A 18 26.10 28.74 38.64
CA ALA A 18 25.83 28.59 40.07
C ALA A 18 24.33 28.62 40.40
N GLU A 19 23.54 29.37 39.62
CA GLU A 19 22.07 29.39 39.73
C GLU A 19 21.47 28.05 39.26
N LEU A 20 21.87 27.55 38.09
CA LEU A 20 21.39 26.28 37.56
C LEU A 20 21.83 25.09 38.43
N LEU A 21 23.05 25.11 38.96
CA LEU A 21 23.54 24.09 39.88
C LEU A 21 22.72 24.07 41.18
N ARG A 22 22.31 25.24 41.71
CA ARG A 22 21.40 25.32 42.86
C ARG A 22 19.99 24.84 42.55
N ALA A 23 19.52 25.04 41.32
CA ALA A 23 18.25 24.49 40.86
C ALA A 23 18.30 22.95 40.73
N LEU A 24 19.45 22.39 40.36
CA LEU A 24 19.71 20.95 40.27
C LEU A 24 19.97 20.29 41.63
N VAL A 25 20.70 20.97 42.51
CA VAL A 25 21.13 20.48 43.83
C VAL A 25 20.74 21.49 44.91
N PRO A 26 19.59 21.28 45.58
CA PRO A 26 19.15 22.14 46.68
C PRO A 26 20.21 22.21 47.78
N GLY A 27 20.66 23.42 48.10
CA GLY A 27 21.75 23.63 49.07
C GLY A 27 23.16 23.69 48.47
N ALA A 28 23.30 23.66 47.13
CA ALA A 28 24.59 23.89 46.49
C ALA A 28 25.17 25.29 46.86
N PRO A 29 26.50 25.40 47.02
CA PRO A 29 27.16 26.65 47.39
C PRO A 29 27.00 27.75 46.32
N SER A 30 27.22 29.00 46.73
CA SER A 30 27.31 30.14 45.81
C SER A 30 28.53 30.03 44.87
N ALA A 31 28.55 30.83 43.80
CA ALA A 31 29.65 30.86 42.83
C ALA A 31 31.03 30.94 43.49
N ASP A 32 31.21 31.86 44.44
CA ASP A 32 32.48 32.06 45.15
C ASP A 32 32.91 30.86 46.02
N ALA A 33 31.94 30.07 46.49
CA ALA A 33 32.17 28.91 47.34
C ALA A 33 32.29 27.59 46.55
N LEU A 34 32.12 27.63 45.22
CA LEU A 34 32.32 26.50 44.32
C LEU A 34 33.80 26.30 43.97
N THR A 35 34.59 27.37 43.91
CA THR A 35 36.00 27.32 43.51
C THR A 35 36.82 26.38 44.40
N GLY A 36 37.64 25.54 43.78
CA GLY A 36 38.47 24.52 44.42
C GLY A 36 37.74 23.22 44.79
N ARG A 37 36.40 23.17 44.68
CA ARG A 37 35.62 21.95 44.93
C ARG A 37 35.56 21.07 43.69
N PRO A 38 35.67 19.74 43.82
CA PRO A 38 35.44 18.82 42.71
C PRO A 38 33.96 18.82 42.34
N LEU A 39 33.67 19.08 41.05
CA LEU A 39 32.28 19.17 40.59
C LEU A 39 31.52 17.84 40.77
N ALA A 40 32.22 16.71 40.68
CA ALA A 40 31.67 15.38 40.93
C ALA A 40 31.14 15.24 42.37
N GLU A 41 31.81 15.79 43.38
CA GLU A 41 31.30 15.75 44.77
C GLU A 41 30.08 16.64 44.98
N LEU A 42 29.77 17.57 44.08
CA LEU A 42 28.55 18.36 44.15
C LEU A 42 27.38 17.64 43.47
N LEU A 43 27.70 16.71 42.57
CA LEU A 43 26.76 15.90 41.79
C LEU A 43 26.72 14.44 42.28
N HIS A 44 26.90 14.19 43.57
CA HIS A 44 27.07 12.85 44.17
C HIS A 44 25.81 11.97 44.20
N ARG A 45 24.66 12.47 43.74
CA ARG A 45 23.43 11.67 43.71
C ARG A 45 23.43 10.68 42.53
N PRO A 46 22.89 9.45 42.70
CA PRO A 46 22.90 8.41 41.65
C PRO A 46 22.20 8.84 40.35
N GLU A 47 21.27 9.78 40.42
CA GLU A 47 20.60 10.39 39.26
C GLU A 47 21.58 11.13 38.33
N PHE A 48 22.78 11.48 38.81
CA PHE A 48 23.84 12.13 38.04
C PHE A 48 24.89 11.15 37.51
N SER A 49 24.70 9.83 37.68
CA SER A 49 25.66 8.79 37.24
C SER A 49 26.13 8.91 35.77
N PRO A 50 25.26 9.27 34.78
CA PRO A 50 25.70 9.51 33.40
C PRO A 50 26.73 10.65 33.27
N ILE A 51 26.55 11.72 34.06
CA ILE A 51 27.41 12.91 34.07
C ILE A 51 28.80 12.58 34.64
N HIS A 52 28.88 11.73 35.67
CA HIS A 52 30.16 11.34 36.29
C HIS A 52 31.15 10.71 35.31
N ARG A 53 30.65 9.88 34.39
CA ARG A 53 31.49 9.18 33.38
C ARG A 53 32.30 10.17 32.54
N HIS A 54 31.71 11.31 32.20
CA HIS A 54 32.30 12.31 31.33
C HIS A 54 33.02 13.44 32.11
N LEU A 55 32.73 13.61 33.41
CA LEU A 55 33.55 14.46 34.29
C LEU A 55 34.92 13.85 34.58
N SER A 56 35.00 12.52 34.65
CA SER A 56 36.24 11.79 34.92
C SER A 56 37.17 11.63 33.71
N SER A 57 36.74 11.95 32.49
CA SER A 57 37.57 11.83 31.27
C SER A 57 37.17 12.86 30.22
N PRO A 58 38.10 13.66 29.66
CA PRO A 58 37.78 14.67 28.66
C PRO A 58 37.25 14.01 27.37
N PRO A 59 36.11 14.46 26.83
CA PRO A 59 35.61 13.92 25.57
C PRO A 59 36.49 14.36 24.40
N ARG A 60 36.64 13.50 23.38
CA ARG A 60 37.45 13.79 22.17
C ARG A 60 36.78 14.82 21.24
N SER A 61 35.50 15.11 21.45
CA SER A 61 34.66 16.08 20.73
C SER A 61 33.65 16.72 21.70
N ALA A 62 33.04 17.86 21.34
CA ALA A 62 31.97 18.45 22.13
C ALA A 62 30.75 17.50 22.17
N GLU A 63 30.41 16.99 23.35
CA GLU A 63 29.30 16.06 23.58
C GLU A 63 28.28 16.70 24.53
N SER A 64 27.00 16.51 24.21
CA SER A 64 25.86 17.05 24.98
C SER A 64 24.96 15.90 25.41
N GLU A 65 24.66 15.80 26.71
CA GLU A 65 23.70 14.83 27.25
C GLU A 65 22.52 15.56 27.90
N ALA A 66 21.30 15.19 27.51
CA ALA A 66 20.05 15.65 28.10
C ALA A 66 19.55 14.64 29.13
N PHE A 67 19.01 15.14 30.26
CA PHE A 67 18.45 14.32 31.33
C PHE A 67 17.28 15.04 32.03
N LEU A 68 16.42 14.25 32.68
CA LEU A 68 15.28 14.73 33.45
C LEU A 68 15.58 14.60 34.95
N LEU A 69 15.43 15.70 35.71
CA LEU A 69 15.62 15.73 37.15
C LEU A 69 14.42 16.41 37.83
N ALA A 70 13.75 15.71 38.76
CA ALA A 70 12.60 16.24 39.51
C ALA A 70 11.50 16.87 38.61
N GLY A 71 11.22 16.26 37.45
CA GLY A 71 10.21 16.74 36.49
C GLY A 71 10.62 17.95 35.66
N ARG A 72 11.92 18.32 35.66
CA ARG A 72 12.48 19.39 34.82
C ARG A 72 13.59 18.84 33.93
N GLY A 73 13.61 19.24 32.67
CA GLY A 73 14.67 18.88 31.72
C GLY A 73 15.92 19.75 31.92
N PHE A 74 17.09 19.11 31.88
CA PHE A 74 18.38 19.77 31.91
C PHE A 74 19.30 19.10 30.88
N ALA A 75 20.18 19.88 30.26
CA ALA A 75 21.26 19.37 29.43
C ALA A 75 22.60 19.79 30.06
N VAL A 76 23.52 18.84 30.18
CA VAL A 76 24.93 19.12 30.50
C VAL A 76 25.70 18.95 29.21
N ARG A 77 26.37 20.02 28.80
CA ARG A 77 27.27 20.02 27.65
C ARG A 77 28.70 20.20 28.13
N LEU A 78 29.56 19.25 27.77
CA LEU A 78 31.00 19.34 27.98
C LEU A 78 31.62 19.94 26.73
N VAL A 79 32.26 21.10 26.89
CA VAL A 79 32.91 21.82 25.81
C VAL A 79 34.41 21.62 25.94
N ALA A 80 35.03 21.08 24.89
CA ALA A 80 36.48 21.02 24.78
C ALA A 80 37.03 22.45 24.75
N TRP A 81 38.01 22.75 25.60
CA TRP A 81 38.58 24.09 25.75
C TRP A 81 40.02 24.10 25.22
N ASP A 82 40.29 24.93 24.22
CA ASP A 82 41.57 24.96 23.49
C ASP A 82 42.60 25.92 24.13
N HIS A 83 42.65 25.94 25.47
CA HIS A 83 43.54 26.85 26.20
C HIS A 83 44.24 26.12 27.36
N PRO A 84 45.50 26.49 27.68
CA PRO A 84 46.36 25.70 28.56
C PRO A 84 45.87 25.67 30.01
N ARG A 85 45.10 26.67 30.43
CA ARG A 85 44.26 26.69 31.64
C ARG A 85 43.09 27.64 31.42
N PRO A 86 41.86 27.30 31.80
CA PRO A 86 41.38 26.03 32.36
C PRO A 86 41.37 24.88 31.33
N GLU A 87 41.46 23.62 31.75
CA GLU A 87 41.59 22.47 30.83
C GLU A 87 40.25 21.97 30.27
N ARG A 88 39.13 22.29 30.95
CA ARG A 88 37.77 21.86 30.56
C ARG A 88 36.73 22.93 30.87
N ALA A 89 35.66 22.99 30.08
CA ALA A 89 34.50 23.82 30.36
C ALA A 89 33.21 22.98 30.41
N VAL A 90 32.38 23.20 31.42
CA VAL A 90 31.07 22.58 31.61
C VAL A 90 29.99 23.65 31.46
N VAL A 91 29.01 23.38 30.62
CA VAL A 91 27.82 24.23 30.48
C VAL A 91 26.62 23.45 30.98
N LEU A 92 25.88 24.06 31.91
CA LEU A 92 24.56 23.61 32.32
C LEU A 92 23.53 24.43 31.56
N GLU A 93 22.60 23.76 30.91
CA GLU A 93 21.46 24.37 30.22
C GLU A 93 20.17 23.78 30.78
N ARG A 94 19.16 24.62 30.97
CA ARG A 94 17.82 24.15 31.34
C ARG A 94 17.06 23.92 30.05
N LEU A 95 16.51 22.72 29.87
CA LEU A 95 15.59 22.42 28.77
C LEU A 95 14.22 22.91 29.20
N HIS A 96 13.61 23.79 28.41
CA HIS A 96 12.25 24.23 28.70
C HIS A 96 11.29 23.12 28.27
N ALA A 97 10.22 22.91 29.05
CA ALA A 97 9.23 21.86 28.74
C ALA A 97 8.61 22.03 27.34
N ALA A 98 8.52 23.27 26.85
CA ALA A 98 8.07 23.58 25.49
C ALA A 98 8.93 22.92 24.40
N ASP A 99 10.24 22.84 24.58
CA ASP A 99 11.14 22.25 23.57
C ASP A 99 10.93 20.74 23.43
N LEU A 100 10.50 20.07 24.51
CA LEU A 100 10.17 18.63 24.49
C LEU A 100 8.76 18.35 23.97
N GLU A 101 7.85 19.32 24.12
CA GLU A 101 6.48 19.25 23.61
C GLU A 101 6.46 19.49 22.09
N ASP A 102 7.21 20.47 21.59
CA ASP A 102 7.35 20.77 20.17
C ASP A 102 7.93 19.58 19.38
N ASP A 103 8.99 18.95 19.89
CA ASP A 103 9.59 17.75 19.29
C ASP A 103 8.61 16.55 19.28
N ALA A 104 7.76 16.43 20.31
CA ALA A 104 6.79 15.35 20.41
C ALA A 104 5.62 15.52 19.44
N ASP A 105 5.18 16.76 19.22
CA ASP A 105 4.13 17.07 18.26
C ASP A 105 4.62 16.95 16.82
N GLU A 106 5.85 17.40 16.52
CA GLU A 106 6.45 17.20 15.20
C GLU A 106 6.61 15.70 14.87
N LEU A 107 7.01 14.88 15.86
CA LEU A 107 7.12 13.44 15.67
C LEU A 107 5.75 12.77 15.49
N ARG A 108 4.71 13.22 16.19
CA ARG A 108 3.33 12.73 16.00
C ARG A 108 2.81 13.05 14.61
N ASP A 109 3.04 14.26 14.13
CA ASP A 109 2.63 14.67 12.78
C ASP A 109 3.36 13.87 11.69
N GLN A 110 4.65 13.62 11.88
CA GLN A 110 5.42 12.75 10.98
C GLN A 110 4.90 11.31 10.97
N LEU A 111 4.57 10.75 12.14
CA LEU A 111 3.98 9.41 12.25
C LEU A 111 2.60 9.34 11.59
N ALA A 112 1.74 10.34 11.81
CA ALA A 112 0.42 10.41 11.21
C ALA A 112 0.49 10.50 9.67
N MET A 113 1.38 11.35 9.13
CA MET A 113 1.60 11.46 7.68
C MET A 113 2.15 10.16 7.09
N ARG A 114 3.05 9.48 7.81
CA ARG A 114 3.60 8.18 7.39
C ARG A 114 2.55 7.09 7.40
N ASP A 115 1.67 7.08 8.40
CA ASP A 115 0.57 6.12 8.49
C ASP A 115 -0.50 6.39 7.42
N GLU A 116 -0.76 7.65 7.07
CA GLU A 116 -1.64 8.02 5.95
C GLU A 116 -1.06 7.60 4.60
N LEU A 117 0.26 7.78 4.39
CA LEU A 117 0.97 7.28 3.21
C LEU A 117 0.95 5.75 3.13
N LEU A 118 1.13 5.06 4.25
CA LEU A 118 1.02 3.60 4.32
C LEU A 118 -0.41 3.15 4.02
N ALA A 119 -1.42 3.77 4.61
CA ALA A 119 -2.82 3.47 4.32
C ALA A 119 -3.16 3.67 2.83
N ALA A 120 -2.63 4.75 2.21
CA ALA A 120 -2.78 4.99 0.78
C ALA A 120 -2.05 3.94 -0.08
N GLN A 121 -0.87 3.48 0.35
CA GLN A 121 -0.15 2.38 -0.31
C GLN A 121 -0.89 1.03 -0.14
N GLN A 122 -1.48 0.78 1.03
CA GLN A 122 -2.29 -0.40 1.28
C GLN A 122 -3.55 -0.41 0.40
N LEU A 123 -4.24 0.73 0.24
CA LEU A 123 -5.41 0.85 -0.63
C LEU A 123 -5.09 0.53 -2.10
N LEU A 124 -3.89 0.88 -2.58
CA LEU A 124 -3.41 0.51 -3.92
C LEU A 124 -3.17 -1.01 -4.06
N ILE A 125 -2.80 -1.69 -2.98
CA ILE A 125 -2.58 -3.14 -2.97
C ILE A 125 -3.92 -3.90 -2.83
N THR A 126 -4.88 -3.40 -2.04
CA THR A 126 -6.19 -4.04 -1.86
C THR A 126 -7.09 -3.91 -3.09
N ALA A 127 -6.85 -2.93 -3.96
CA ALA A 127 -7.60 -2.75 -5.21
C ALA A 127 -7.23 -3.76 -6.33
N LEU A 128 -6.23 -4.62 -6.12
CA LEU A 128 -5.67 -5.51 -7.15
C LEU A 128 -6.16 -6.97 -7.10
N VAL A 129 -7.30 -7.27 -6.46
CA VAL A 129 -7.91 -8.60 -6.63
C VAL A 129 -8.67 -8.60 -7.96
N ALA A 130 -8.07 -9.24 -8.95
CA ALA A 130 -8.60 -9.52 -10.29
C ALA A 130 -9.22 -8.32 -11.04
N PRO A 131 -8.46 -7.57 -11.85
CA PRO A 131 -9.00 -6.46 -12.64
C PRO A 131 -10.01 -6.97 -13.67
N ILE A 132 -11.18 -6.34 -13.76
CA ILE A 132 -12.16 -6.63 -14.81
C ILE A 132 -11.77 -5.84 -16.05
N ILE A 133 -11.31 -6.52 -17.09
CA ILE A 133 -10.79 -5.92 -18.32
C ILE A 133 -11.78 -6.17 -19.46
N PRO A 134 -12.49 -5.16 -19.97
CA PRO A 134 -13.28 -5.29 -21.20
C PRO A 134 -12.35 -5.58 -22.38
N VAL A 135 -12.61 -6.68 -23.10
CA VAL A 135 -11.77 -7.07 -24.25
C VAL A 135 -12.52 -6.85 -25.56
N PHE A 136 -13.81 -7.23 -25.59
CA PHE A 136 -14.72 -7.05 -26.72
C PHE A 136 -16.12 -6.70 -26.22
N ASP A 137 -17.01 -6.27 -27.11
CA ASP A 137 -18.42 -6.06 -26.77
C ASP A 137 -19.04 -7.34 -26.20
N GLY A 138 -19.49 -7.28 -24.95
CA GLY A 138 -20.05 -8.44 -24.27
C GLY A 138 -19.01 -9.44 -23.76
N LEU A 139 -17.70 -9.18 -23.82
CA LEU A 139 -16.67 -10.04 -23.24
C LEU A 139 -15.73 -9.27 -22.31
N VAL A 140 -15.60 -9.76 -21.09
CA VAL A 140 -14.61 -9.30 -20.10
C VAL A 140 -13.64 -10.42 -19.74
N ALA A 141 -12.39 -10.06 -19.50
CA ALA A 141 -11.36 -10.93 -18.97
C ALA A 141 -11.00 -10.50 -17.53
N VAL A 142 -10.75 -11.49 -16.69
CA VAL A 142 -10.55 -11.33 -15.25
C VAL A 142 -9.34 -12.18 -14.88
N PRO A 143 -8.10 -11.64 -14.92
CA PRO A 143 -6.93 -12.39 -14.49
C PRO A 143 -6.89 -12.45 -12.97
N PHE A 144 -6.75 -13.65 -12.42
CA PHE A 144 -6.65 -13.88 -10.99
C PHE A 144 -5.22 -14.28 -10.62
N VAL A 145 -4.70 -13.67 -9.55
CA VAL A 145 -3.36 -13.95 -9.02
C VAL A 145 -3.45 -14.09 -7.51
N GLY A 146 -2.84 -15.15 -6.97
CA GLY A 146 -2.77 -15.39 -5.53
C GLY A 146 -3.52 -16.64 -5.08
N ALA A 147 -3.96 -16.65 -3.82
CA ALA A 147 -4.69 -17.76 -3.23
C ALA A 147 -6.19 -17.69 -3.58
N LEU A 148 -6.74 -18.81 -4.05
CA LEU A 148 -8.15 -18.92 -4.42
C LEU A 148 -8.99 -19.35 -3.22
N GLU A 149 -9.12 -18.44 -2.26
CA GLU A 149 -9.86 -18.64 -1.01
C GLU A 149 -11.29 -18.05 -1.11
N ASP A 150 -12.19 -18.49 -0.24
CA ASP A 150 -13.59 -18.06 -0.21
C ASP A 150 -13.77 -16.53 -0.19
N GLU A 151 -13.00 -15.80 0.64
CA GLU A 151 -13.09 -14.32 0.74
C GLU A 151 -12.75 -13.63 -0.60
N SER A 152 -11.79 -14.16 -1.35
CA SER A 152 -11.41 -13.64 -2.66
C SER A 152 -12.47 -13.93 -3.71
N LEU A 153 -13.09 -15.11 -3.65
CA LEU A 153 -14.19 -15.51 -4.54
C LEU A 153 -15.46 -14.70 -4.29
N GLU A 154 -15.83 -14.43 -3.03
CA GLU A 154 -16.98 -13.59 -2.68
C GLU A 154 -16.85 -12.19 -3.26
N ARG A 155 -15.69 -11.55 -3.10
CA ARG A 155 -15.41 -10.24 -3.70
C ARG A 155 -15.51 -10.24 -5.22
N ILE A 156 -15.08 -11.33 -5.86
CA ILE A 156 -15.18 -11.48 -7.33
C ILE A 156 -16.64 -11.63 -7.76
N ILE A 157 -17.43 -12.41 -7.02
CA ILE A 157 -18.86 -12.60 -7.29
C ILE A 157 -19.58 -11.26 -7.23
N GLU A 158 -19.37 -10.46 -6.19
CA GLU A 158 -19.98 -9.13 -6.06
C GLU A 158 -19.64 -8.24 -7.26
N ARG A 159 -18.34 -8.08 -7.56
CA ARG A 159 -17.89 -7.18 -8.63
C ARG A 159 -18.34 -7.62 -10.03
N LEU A 160 -18.33 -8.93 -10.31
CA LEU A 160 -18.78 -9.44 -11.60
C LEU A 160 -20.30 -9.41 -11.74
N SER A 161 -21.04 -9.61 -10.65
CA SER A 161 -22.50 -9.49 -10.65
C SER A 161 -22.91 -8.06 -11.00
N ASP A 162 -22.26 -7.05 -10.42
CA ASP A 162 -22.49 -5.65 -10.77
C ASP A 162 -22.16 -5.36 -12.24
N THR A 163 -21.01 -5.85 -12.71
CA THR A 163 -20.55 -5.64 -14.09
C THR A 163 -21.51 -6.23 -15.12
N VAL A 164 -21.99 -7.46 -14.89
CA VAL A 164 -22.92 -8.16 -15.77
C VAL A 164 -24.31 -7.51 -15.71
N SER A 165 -24.80 -7.17 -14.52
CA SER A 165 -26.12 -6.57 -14.32
C SER A 165 -26.27 -5.22 -14.99
N LEU A 166 -25.19 -4.43 -15.07
CA LEU A 166 -25.14 -3.16 -15.81
C LEU A 166 -25.11 -3.34 -17.34
N GLY A 167 -25.16 -4.59 -17.84
CA GLY A 167 -25.46 -4.92 -19.24
C GLY A 167 -24.24 -5.02 -20.17
N SER A 168 -23.02 -4.94 -19.64
CA SER A 168 -21.79 -4.84 -20.44
C SER A 168 -21.17 -6.19 -20.84
N ALA A 169 -21.44 -7.26 -20.09
CA ALA A 169 -20.74 -8.54 -20.24
C ALA A 169 -21.71 -9.73 -20.39
N ARG A 170 -21.58 -10.48 -21.49
CA ARG A 170 -22.27 -11.76 -21.76
C ARG A 170 -21.35 -12.97 -21.60
N THR A 171 -20.04 -12.74 -21.65
CA THR A 171 -19.01 -13.75 -21.43
C THR A 171 -17.99 -13.18 -20.46
N VAL A 172 -17.72 -13.91 -19.38
CA VAL A 172 -16.68 -13.62 -18.41
C VAL A 172 -15.60 -14.68 -18.54
N VAL A 173 -14.37 -14.28 -18.85
CA VAL A 173 -13.21 -15.18 -18.87
C VAL A 173 -12.40 -14.98 -17.59
N LEU A 174 -12.44 -15.94 -16.69
CA LEU A 174 -11.63 -15.94 -15.47
C LEU A 174 -10.33 -16.72 -15.73
N ASP A 175 -9.20 -16.01 -15.74
CA ASP A 175 -7.89 -16.60 -15.98
C ASP A 175 -7.18 -16.90 -14.67
N LEU A 176 -7.01 -18.20 -14.39
CA LEU A 176 -6.50 -18.73 -13.13
C LEU A 176 -5.03 -19.14 -13.22
N THR A 177 -4.33 -18.72 -14.28
CA THR A 177 -2.91 -19.04 -14.50
C THR A 177 -2.00 -18.58 -13.34
N GLY A 178 -2.40 -17.53 -12.60
CA GLY A 178 -1.66 -17.00 -11.46
C GLY A 178 -2.11 -17.54 -10.09
N VAL A 179 -2.97 -18.57 -10.05
CA VAL A 179 -3.38 -19.21 -8.79
C VAL A 179 -2.21 -20.06 -8.26
N THR A 180 -1.78 -19.76 -7.04
CA THR A 180 -0.64 -20.46 -6.40
C THR A 180 -1.05 -21.39 -5.27
N GLN A 181 -2.25 -21.19 -4.71
CA GLN A 181 -2.78 -21.94 -3.58
C GLN A 181 -4.28 -22.10 -3.78
N THR A 182 -4.78 -23.31 -3.55
CA THR A 182 -6.20 -23.67 -3.59
C THR A 182 -6.52 -24.45 -2.32
N ASP A 183 -7.71 -24.24 -1.77
CA ASP A 183 -8.28 -25.09 -0.74
C ASP A 183 -9.47 -25.87 -1.29
N ASP A 184 -9.99 -26.82 -0.50
CA ASP A 184 -11.14 -27.64 -0.90
C ASP A 184 -12.41 -26.80 -1.12
N SER A 185 -12.47 -25.56 -0.60
CA SER A 185 -13.63 -24.66 -0.74
C SER A 185 -13.69 -23.94 -2.09
N ALA A 186 -12.56 -23.88 -2.81
CA ALA A 186 -12.45 -23.21 -4.10
C ALA A 186 -13.48 -23.71 -5.13
N GLY A 187 -13.79 -25.01 -5.13
CA GLY A 187 -14.79 -25.61 -6.00
C GLY A 187 -16.20 -25.07 -5.74
N ASP A 188 -16.60 -24.99 -4.47
CA ASP A 188 -17.89 -24.45 -4.06
C ASP A 188 -18.02 -22.97 -4.40
N GLY A 189 -16.97 -22.17 -4.15
CA GLY A 189 -16.94 -20.76 -4.50
C GLY A 189 -17.03 -20.52 -6.01
N LEU A 190 -16.32 -21.30 -6.82
CA LEU A 190 -16.44 -21.25 -8.28
C LEU A 190 -17.82 -21.71 -8.78
N SER A 191 -18.45 -22.68 -8.11
CA SER A 191 -19.83 -23.09 -8.38
C SER A 191 -20.84 -21.99 -8.05
N ARG A 192 -20.66 -21.27 -6.93
CA ARG A 192 -21.46 -20.07 -6.62
C ARG A 192 -21.29 -19.02 -7.71
N LEU A 193 -20.06 -18.70 -8.11
CA LEU A 193 -19.79 -17.74 -9.17
C LEU A 193 -20.46 -18.13 -10.50
N HIS A 194 -20.26 -19.36 -10.96
CA HIS A 194 -20.87 -19.87 -12.19
C HIS A 194 -22.39 -19.74 -12.20
N ARG A 195 -23.05 -20.15 -11.10
CA ARG A 195 -24.50 -20.06 -10.96
C ARG A 195 -24.97 -18.61 -10.97
N THR A 196 -24.31 -17.72 -10.22
CA THR A 196 -24.67 -16.30 -10.16
C THR A 196 -24.59 -15.65 -11.53
N LEU A 197 -23.48 -15.82 -12.26
CA LEU A 197 -23.33 -15.26 -13.60
C LEU A 197 -24.32 -15.86 -14.60
N SER A 198 -24.58 -17.16 -14.52
CA SER A 198 -25.56 -17.84 -15.37
C SER A 198 -26.97 -17.30 -15.15
N MET A 199 -27.36 -17.05 -13.89
CA MET A 199 -28.65 -16.44 -13.56
C MET A 199 -28.78 -15.00 -14.07
N LEU A 200 -27.67 -14.27 -14.16
CA LEU A 200 -27.59 -12.93 -14.76
C LEU A 200 -27.44 -12.96 -16.28
N GLY A 201 -27.43 -14.15 -16.91
CA GLY A 201 -27.37 -14.31 -18.37
C GLY A 201 -25.97 -14.20 -18.97
N ALA A 202 -24.92 -14.37 -18.17
CA ALA A 202 -23.53 -14.40 -18.62
C ALA A 202 -22.90 -15.80 -18.53
N GLU A 203 -22.11 -16.17 -19.54
CA GLU A 203 -21.33 -17.42 -19.59
C GLU A 203 -19.99 -17.21 -18.86
N LEU A 204 -19.71 -18.04 -17.85
CA LEU A 204 -18.38 -18.13 -17.24
C LEU A 204 -17.49 -19.10 -18.03
N VAL A 205 -16.29 -18.65 -18.38
CA VAL A 205 -15.23 -19.45 -19.01
C VAL A 205 -14.00 -19.42 -18.13
N LEU A 206 -13.49 -20.59 -17.72
CA LEU A 206 -12.23 -20.68 -16.97
C LEU A 206 -11.05 -20.94 -17.89
N THR A 207 -9.92 -20.29 -17.62
CA THR A 207 -8.63 -20.57 -18.26
C THR A 207 -7.52 -20.73 -17.24
N GLY A 208 -6.40 -21.32 -17.65
CA GLY A 208 -5.26 -21.49 -16.74
C GLY A 208 -5.50 -22.49 -15.61
N VAL A 209 -6.48 -23.39 -15.74
CA VAL A 209 -6.80 -24.39 -14.71
C VAL A 209 -5.68 -25.44 -14.65
N GLY A 210 -4.95 -25.47 -13.54
CA GLY A 210 -3.93 -26.48 -13.23
C GLY A 210 -4.52 -27.80 -12.73
N ALA A 211 -3.67 -28.80 -12.51
CA ALA A 211 -4.10 -30.15 -12.11
C ALA A 211 -4.85 -30.18 -10.76
N GLU A 212 -4.31 -29.51 -9.74
CA GLU A 212 -4.90 -29.43 -8.40
C GLU A 212 -6.31 -28.82 -8.42
N LEU A 213 -6.46 -27.66 -9.07
CA LEU A 213 -7.78 -27.04 -9.22
C LEU A 213 -8.72 -27.88 -10.10
N ALA A 214 -8.20 -28.57 -11.12
CA ALA A 214 -9.03 -29.44 -11.94
C ALA A 214 -9.62 -30.60 -11.12
N GLU A 215 -8.88 -31.17 -10.17
CA GLU A 215 -9.37 -32.20 -9.25
C GLU A 215 -10.50 -31.66 -8.37
N ILE A 216 -10.29 -30.52 -7.71
CA ILE A 216 -11.32 -29.84 -6.90
C ILE A 216 -12.59 -29.55 -7.71
N LEU A 217 -12.44 -29.12 -8.97
CA LEU A 217 -13.56 -28.85 -9.86
C LEU A 217 -14.32 -30.10 -10.32
N CYS A 218 -13.71 -31.28 -10.29
CA CYS A 218 -14.39 -32.54 -10.62
C CYS A 218 -15.42 -32.92 -9.57
N ASP A 219 -15.15 -32.57 -8.30
CA ASP A 219 -16.05 -32.85 -7.19
C ASP A 219 -17.14 -31.78 -7.04
N ALA A 220 -16.97 -30.62 -7.67
CA ALA A 220 -17.93 -29.52 -7.64
C ALA A 220 -19.07 -29.67 -8.67
N GLU A 221 -20.29 -29.30 -8.27
CA GLU A 221 -21.47 -29.30 -9.16
C GLU A 221 -21.46 -28.08 -10.10
N LEU A 222 -20.82 -28.25 -11.27
CA LEU A 222 -20.61 -27.20 -12.27
C LEU A 222 -21.16 -27.60 -13.66
N PRO A 223 -22.49 -27.73 -13.81
CA PRO A 223 -23.08 -28.14 -15.07
C PRO A 223 -22.82 -27.10 -16.17
N ALA A 224 -22.39 -27.57 -17.33
CA ALA A 224 -22.11 -26.76 -18.51
C ALA A 224 -21.02 -25.67 -18.32
N LEU A 225 -20.16 -25.80 -17.31
CA LEU A 225 -19.00 -24.92 -17.17
C LEU A 225 -18.05 -25.12 -18.36
N THR A 226 -17.60 -24.00 -18.93
CA THR A 226 -16.67 -24.02 -20.06
C THR A 226 -15.24 -23.80 -19.57
N ILE A 227 -14.36 -24.77 -19.79
CA ILE A 227 -12.92 -24.62 -19.54
C ILE A 227 -12.18 -24.55 -20.88
N ARG A 228 -11.17 -23.68 -20.96
CA ARG A 228 -10.26 -23.56 -22.11
C ARG A 228 -8.81 -23.56 -21.63
N LYS A 229 -7.93 -24.10 -22.46
CA LYS A 229 -6.50 -24.23 -22.14
C LYS A 229 -5.77 -22.90 -21.90
N SER A 230 -6.29 -21.79 -22.42
CA SER A 230 -5.67 -20.46 -22.32
C SER A 230 -6.67 -19.36 -22.60
N LEU A 231 -6.38 -18.15 -22.12
CA LEU A 231 -7.13 -16.94 -22.46
C LEU A 231 -7.25 -16.75 -23.98
N GLU A 232 -6.16 -16.96 -24.72
CA GLU A 232 -6.16 -16.90 -26.19
C GLU A 232 -7.18 -17.88 -26.82
N ALA A 233 -7.28 -19.11 -26.30
CA ALA A 233 -8.23 -20.10 -26.79
C ALA A 233 -9.69 -19.70 -26.48
N ALA A 234 -9.94 -19.08 -25.32
CA ALA A 234 -11.24 -18.54 -24.94
C ALA A 234 -11.65 -17.38 -25.87
N LEU A 235 -10.76 -16.41 -26.07
CA LEU A 235 -10.99 -15.27 -26.96
C LEU A 235 -11.25 -15.72 -28.40
N ARG A 236 -10.44 -16.66 -28.93
CA ARG A 236 -10.64 -17.23 -30.27
C ARG A 236 -12.02 -17.89 -30.40
N ALA A 237 -12.44 -18.66 -29.40
CA ALA A 237 -13.74 -19.33 -29.42
C ALA A 237 -14.91 -18.31 -29.40
N HIS A 238 -14.79 -17.23 -28.62
CA HIS A 238 -15.78 -16.16 -28.59
C HIS A 238 -15.90 -15.48 -29.97
N LEU A 239 -14.79 -15.10 -30.60
CA LEU A 239 -14.78 -14.48 -31.93
C LEU A 239 -15.37 -15.40 -33.03
N GLN A 240 -15.13 -16.71 -32.94
CA GLN A 240 -15.73 -17.69 -33.86
C GLN A 240 -17.24 -17.84 -33.67
N ARG A 241 -17.75 -17.70 -32.44
CA ARG A 241 -19.20 -17.69 -32.18
C ARG A 241 -19.83 -16.40 -32.69
N ALA A 242 -19.22 -15.25 -32.41
CA ALA A 242 -19.69 -13.95 -32.87
C ALA A 242 -19.77 -13.86 -34.41
N SER A 243 -18.77 -14.40 -35.13
CA SER A 243 -18.78 -14.43 -36.59
C SER A 243 -19.83 -15.38 -37.19
N LYS A 244 -20.21 -16.46 -36.49
CA LYS A 244 -21.31 -17.36 -36.89
C LYS A 244 -22.70 -16.79 -36.62
N ILE A 245 -22.82 -15.81 -35.73
CA ILE A 245 -24.09 -15.14 -35.37
C ILE A 245 -24.36 -13.93 -36.30
N GLN A 246 -23.49 -13.64 -37.27
CA GLN A 246 -23.80 -12.68 -38.33
C GLN A 246 -25.10 -13.13 -39.04
N PRO A 247 -26.18 -12.32 -39.07
CA PRO A 247 -27.37 -12.68 -39.82
C PRO A 247 -26.97 -12.91 -41.29
N PRO A 248 -27.67 -13.79 -42.04
CA PRO A 248 -27.36 -13.98 -43.45
C PRO A 248 -27.34 -12.60 -44.12
N GLY A 249 -26.18 -12.23 -44.67
CA GLY A 249 -26.05 -11.07 -45.55
C GLY A 249 -27.13 -11.17 -46.64
N PRO A 250 -27.61 -10.04 -47.17
CA PRO A 250 -28.85 -9.96 -47.93
C PRO A 250 -28.88 -11.02 -49.05
N SER A 251 -29.63 -12.08 -48.81
CA SER A 251 -29.83 -13.15 -49.78
C SER A 251 -30.78 -12.63 -50.84
N ALA A 252 -30.31 -12.70 -52.09
CA ALA A 252 -31.07 -12.52 -53.31
C ALA A 252 -31.83 -11.18 -53.44
N VAL A 253 -31.21 -10.23 -54.15
CA VAL A 253 -31.99 -9.35 -55.02
C VAL A 253 -32.81 -10.27 -55.93
N ILE A 254 -34.11 -10.29 -55.70
CA ILE A 254 -35.10 -10.85 -56.60
C ILE A 254 -34.92 -10.12 -57.93
N SER A 255 -34.22 -10.75 -58.87
CA SER A 255 -34.26 -10.38 -60.27
C SER A 255 -35.71 -10.52 -60.71
N LYS A 256 -36.39 -9.39 -60.90
CA LYS A 256 -37.72 -9.33 -61.53
C LYS A 256 -37.71 -10.19 -62.80
N PRO A 257 -38.75 -10.99 -63.07
CA PRO A 257 -38.89 -11.61 -64.38
C PRO A 257 -39.12 -10.47 -65.39
N THR A 258 -38.16 -10.27 -66.30
CA THR A 258 -38.36 -9.43 -67.47
C THR A 258 -39.44 -10.07 -68.32
N SER A 259 -40.57 -9.37 -68.38
CA SER A 259 -41.71 -9.60 -69.26
C SER A 259 -41.28 -10.04 -70.65
N ARG A 260 -41.68 -11.26 -71.00
CA ARG A 260 -41.59 -11.85 -72.34
C ARG A 260 -42.38 -10.98 -73.32
N ALA A 261 -41.70 -10.41 -74.31
CA ALA A 261 -42.33 -9.78 -75.47
C ALA A 261 -43.16 -10.84 -76.25
N PRO A 262 -44.33 -10.46 -76.81
CA PRO A 262 -45.12 -11.39 -77.64
C PRO A 262 -44.46 -11.56 -79.02
N PRO A 263 -44.70 -12.70 -79.70
CA PRO A 263 -44.09 -12.98 -80.99
C PRO A 263 -44.73 -12.13 -82.10
N ALA A 264 -43.89 -11.52 -82.94
CA ALA A 264 -44.29 -11.02 -84.24
C ALA A 264 -44.42 -12.21 -85.20
N SER A 265 -45.65 -12.57 -85.55
CA SER A 265 -45.99 -13.46 -86.65
C SER A 265 -46.91 -12.70 -87.60
N ALA A 266 -46.46 -12.59 -88.85
CA ALA A 266 -47.16 -11.97 -89.96
C ALA A 266 -48.36 -12.79 -90.43
N ALA A 267 -49.44 -12.12 -90.86
CA ALA A 267 -49.99 -12.21 -92.22
C ALA A 267 -51.46 -11.75 -92.29
N ALA A 268 -51.68 -10.71 -93.10
CA ALA A 268 -52.74 -10.54 -94.10
C ALA A 268 -54.21 -10.78 -93.71
N ARG A 269 -55.02 -9.70 -93.80
CA ARG A 269 -55.97 -9.44 -94.91
C ARG A 269 -56.93 -8.31 -94.50
N LYS A 270 -56.94 -7.24 -95.29
CA LYS A 270 -58.17 -6.48 -95.57
C LYS A 270 -58.15 -6.14 -97.05
N ASP A 271 -59.05 -6.81 -97.76
CA ASP A 271 -59.58 -6.34 -99.03
C ASP A 271 -60.25 -4.98 -98.78
N ASP A 272 -59.97 -3.98 -99.62
CA ASP A 272 -60.97 -3.07 -100.20
C ASP A 272 -60.28 -2.05 -101.14
N ALA A 273 -60.80 -2.02 -102.38
CA ALA A 273 -60.56 -1.12 -103.52
C ALA A 273 -59.32 -1.35 -104.40
#